data_AF-A0A2I0QHJ8-F1
#
_entry.id   AF-A0A2I0QHJ8-F1
#
_cell.length_a   1.000
_cell.length_b   1.000
_cell.length_c   1.000
_cell.angle_alpha   90.00
_cell.angle_beta   90.00
_cell.angle_gamma   90.00
#
_symmetry.space_group_name_H-M   'P 1'
#
loop_
_entity.id
_entity.type
_entity.pdbx_description
1 polymer ?
#
loop_
_entity_poly.entity_id
_entity_poly.type
_entity_poly.pdbx_seq_one_letter_code
_entity_poly.pdbx_strand_id
1 'polypeptide(L)'
;NKAYTNGINAKIKDAEDALKTNDYEGAIGPLSVAKSYAEKSNIKVPAKVEELRKKAYSIGVNAKIADVGQALMDRDYGAAVGGCNVVDLFAGRAGINVPKELSGLRLQSYRLAAEEKLKEAKEAVNNKEYSDAFGACAGVEIYSRKANIEIPKEVEELRKNAYEIACYLKINEAKELLNKGDADGYAALNTAEAYSKKANMAVPKEIDELTPKAHEVFANYKFNAAKETLETDPGDSVVNLSLTEKHTKLANVPLPADFESVKNKAYNNGINAKIKDAEDALKTKDYEGAIGPLSVARSYAEKLKIEVPSKIEELRKNAYSIGVNAKIGDVKQALADKDYGAAVGGCNVVDLFAGRAGIDVPTELGDLRMQAYNLAITEKLKEGEEGIKHKDYSEVFASCAGAEIYGRKANVDVKKEFPDINSMWTEGYKLAYYAKLNEAKDLMSQNDSGCYAALKSAEKYAENAGMQLPDMMIDSLK
;
A
#
# COMPACT_ATOMS: atom_id res chain seq x y z
N ASN A 1 -35.39 49.30 6.08
CA ASN A 1 -34.08 49.89 6.46
C ASN A 1 -34.10 50.62 7.81
N LYS A 2 -34.91 51.68 8.01
CA LYS A 2 -34.94 52.43 9.29
C LYS A 2 -35.22 51.57 10.53
N ALA A 3 -36.18 50.64 10.45
CA ALA A 3 -36.48 49.70 11.54
C ALA A 3 -35.29 48.79 11.88
N TYR A 4 -34.57 48.28 10.87
CA TYR A 4 -33.37 47.47 11.06
C TYR A 4 -32.21 48.28 11.65
N THR A 5 -31.99 49.51 11.23
CA THR A 5 -30.98 50.41 11.84
C THR A 5 -31.29 50.66 13.32
N ASN A 6 -32.55 50.93 13.67
CA ASN A 6 -32.97 51.10 15.07
C ASN A 6 -32.77 49.80 15.88
N GLY A 7 -33.10 48.64 15.29
CA GLY A 7 -32.89 47.34 15.91
C GLY A 7 -31.41 47.00 16.14
N ILE A 8 -30.54 47.33 15.19
CA ILE A 8 -29.08 47.19 15.34
C ILE A 8 -28.58 48.05 16.51
N ASN A 9 -28.98 49.33 16.57
CA ASN A 9 -28.57 50.24 17.64
C ASN A 9 -29.10 49.78 19.01
N ALA A 10 -30.33 49.27 19.08
CA ALA A 10 -30.89 48.71 20.30
C ALA A 10 -30.07 47.50 20.78
N LYS A 11 -29.72 46.58 19.88
CA LYS A 11 -28.92 45.39 20.23
C LYS A 11 -27.46 45.71 20.60
N ILE A 12 -26.88 46.76 20.01
CA ILE A 12 -25.59 47.32 20.45
C ILE A 12 -25.71 47.83 21.88
N LYS A 13 -26.77 48.59 22.21
CA LYS A 13 -27.01 49.09 23.56
C LYS A 13 -27.22 47.96 24.56
N ASP A 14 -28.02 46.95 24.22
CA ASP A 14 -28.21 45.76 25.07
C ASP A 14 -26.86 45.10 25.41
N ALA A 15 -25.97 44.96 24.41
CA ALA A 15 -24.63 44.42 24.62
C ALA A 15 -23.75 45.34 25.46
N GLU A 16 -23.81 46.66 25.27
CA GLU A 16 -23.08 47.63 26.09
C GLU A 16 -23.53 47.59 27.55
N ASP A 17 -24.83 47.45 27.80
CA ASP A 17 -25.40 47.34 29.13
C ASP A 17 -24.97 46.04 29.81
N ALA A 18 -24.98 44.90 29.10
CA ALA A 18 -24.44 43.62 29.62
C ALA A 18 -22.93 43.72 29.94
N LEU A 19 -22.16 44.41 29.10
CA LEU A 19 -20.72 44.59 29.32
C LEU A 19 -20.38 45.51 30.50
N LYS A 20 -21.32 46.33 31.00
CA LYS A 20 -21.10 47.13 32.23
C LYS A 20 -21.04 46.26 33.47
N THR A 21 -21.71 45.11 33.46
CA THR A 21 -21.72 44.13 34.55
C THR A 21 -20.82 42.92 34.26
N ASN A 22 -19.93 43.02 33.27
CA ASN A 22 -19.06 41.93 32.79
C ASN A 22 -19.81 40.67 32.32
N ASP A 23 -21.10 40.78 31.96
CA ASP A 23 -21.88 39.67 31.41
C ASP A 23 -21.54 39.48 29.93
N TYR A 24 -20.47 38.72 29.67
CA TYR A 24 -20.00 38.49 28.31
C TYR A 24 -20.95 37.59 27.50
N GLU A 25 -21.63 36.63 28.14
CA GLU A 25 -22.58 35.73 27.47
C GLU A 25 -23.82 36.52 27.03
N GLY A 26 -24.35 37.35 27.94
CA GLY A 26 -25.43 38.30 27.68
C GLY A 26 -25.08 39.34 26.61
N ALA A 27 -23.79 39.65 26.39
CA ALA A 27 -23.35 40.55 25.32
C ALA A 27 -23.21 39.86 23.95
N ILE A 28 -22.74 38.60 23.88
CA ILE A 28 -22.49 37.90 22.61
C ILE A 28 -23.78 37.66 21.80
N GLY A 29 -24.88 37.33 22.49
CA GLY A 29 -26.18 37.08 21.86
C GLY A 29 -26.71 38.30 21.08
N PRO A 30 -26.93 39.46 21.72
CA PRO A 30 -27.35 40.69 21.06
C PRO A 30 -26.43 41.12 19.91
N LEU A 31 -25.10 40.99 20.06
CA LEU A 31 -24.14 41.32 19.00
C LEU A 31 -24.23 40.40 17.78
N SER A 32 -24.62 39.14 17.98
CA SER A 32 -24.88 38.20 16.88
C SER A 32 -26.15 38.56 16.13
N VAL A 33 -27.21 38.98 16.86
CA VAL A 33 -28.45 39.48 16.26
C VAL A 33 -28.23 40.78 15.51
N ALA A 34 -27.46 41.72 16.06
CA ALA A 34 -27.11 42.99 15.40
C ALA A 34 -26.40 42.76 14.06
N LYS A 35 -25.43 41.82 14.03
CA LYS A 35 -24.76 41.41 12.79
C LYS A 35 -25.75 40.81 11.77
N SER A 36 -26.62 39.90 12.21
CA SER A 36 -27.63 39.28 11.34
C SER A 36 -28.60 40.31 10.75
N TYR A 37 -29.04 41.29 11.53
CA TYR A 37 -29.91 42.38 11.05
C TYR A 37 -29.23 43.24 10.00
N ALA A 38 -27.94 43.54 10.16
CA ALA A 38 -27.16 44.28 9.17
C ALA A 38 -27.04 43.50 7.86
N GLU A 39 -26.67 42.21 7.93
CA GLU A 39 -26.54 41.33 6.76
C GLU A 39 -27.86 41.16 5.99
N LYS A 40 -28.95 40.83 6.70
CA LYS A 40 -30.29 40.65 6.09
C LYS A 40 -30.84 41.92 5.42
N SER A 41 -30.37 43.08 5.87
CA SER A 41 -30.80 44.39 5.35
C SER A 41 -29.84 44.98 4.33
N ASN A 42 -28.77 44.25 3.98
CA ASN A 42 -27.69 44.72 3.13
C ASN A 42 -27.09 46.06 3.63
N ILE A 43 -26.97 46.20 4.97
CA ILE A 43 -26.34 47.33 5.65
C ILE A 43 -24.94 46.90 6.08
N LYS A 44 -23.93 47.77 5.90
CA LYS A 44 -22.59 47.50 6.41
C LYS A 44 -22.64 47.33 7.94
N VAL A 45 -22.13 46.20 8.43
CA VAL A 45 -22.07 45.92 9.88
C VAL A 45 -21.29 47.06 10.57
N PRO A 46 -21.86 47.72 11.59
CA PRO A 46 -21.17 48.78 12.30
C PRO A 46 -19.89 48.24 12.95
N ALA A 47 -18.78 48.99 12.82
CA ALA A 47 -17.50 48.61 13.41
C ALA A 47 -17.61 48.37 14.93
N LYS A 48 -18.52 49.09 15.58
CA LYS A 48 -18.82 48.94 17.01
C LYS A 48 -19.29 47.54 17.39
N VAL A 49 -19.99 46.82 16.51
CA VAL A 49 -20.41 45.42 16.78
C VAL A 49 -19.20 44.53 16.97
N GLU A 50 -18.20 44.67 16.10
CA GLU A 50 -16.98 43.86 16.15
C GLU A 50 -16.09 44.27 17.34
N GLU A 51 -16.01 45.57 17.63
CA GLU A 51 -15.31 46.09 18.81
C GLU A 51 -15.89 45.51 20.12
N LEU A 52 -17.22 45.58 20.29
CA LEU A 52 -17.90 45.05 21.48
C LEU A 52 -17.80 43.53 21.56
N ARG A 53 -17.79 42.83 20.42
CA ARG A 53 -17.62 41.37 20.36
C ARG A 53 -16.24 40.96 20.84
N LYS A 54 -15.19 41.64 20.39
CA LYS A 54 -13.83 41.42 20.88
C LYS A 54 -13.72 41.72 22.38
N LYS A 55 -14.36 42.79 22.85
CA LYS A 55 -14.43 43.12 24.28
C LYS A 55 -15.14 42.03 25.10
N ALA A 56 -16.29 41.53 24.63
CA ALA A 56 -17.01 40.44 25.28
C ALA A 56 -16.14 39.17 25.37
N TYR A 57 -15.50 38.75 24.27
CA TYR A 57 -14.61 37.59 24.31
C TYR A 57 -13.39 37.80 25.22
N SER A 58 -12.85 39.01 25.30
CA SER A 58 -11.75 39.34 26.22
C SER A 58 -12.18 39.20 27.69
N ILE A 59 -13.40 39.65 28.05
CA ILE A 59 -13.97 39.41 29.39
C ILE A 59 -14.18 37.90 29.62
N GLY A 60 -14.74 37.21 28.63
CA GLY A 60 -14.97 35.77 28.67
C GLY A 60 -13.70 34.93 28.86
N VAL A 61 -12.55 35.39 28.36
CA VAL A 61 -11.25 34.74 28.61
C VAL A 61 -10.95 34.65 30.11
N ASN A 62 -11.08 35.77 30.83
CA ASN A 62 -10.81 35.80 32.27
C ASN A 62 -11.83 34.98 33.07
N ALA A 63 -13.10 35.08 32.69
CA ALA A 63 -14.15 34.27 33.31
C ALA A 63 -13.87 32.77 33.13
N LYS A 64 -13.50 32.34 31.90
CA LYS A 64 -13.21 30.93 31.63
C LYS A 64 -11.92 30.43 32.28
N ILE A 65 -10.93 31.30 32.51
CA ILE A 65 -9.76 30.96 33.32
C ILE A 65 -10.16 30.67 34.77
N ALA A 66 -11.05 31.49 35.34
CA ALA A 66 -11.59 31.23 36.68
C ALA A 66 -12.39 29.92 36.73
N ASP A 67 -13.23 29.65 35.72
CA ASP A 67 -13.98 28.38 35.60
C ASP A 67 -13.03 27.17 35.54
N VAL A 68 -11.92 27.26 34.79
CA VAL A 68 -10.89 26.20 34.76
C VAL A 68 -10.27 26.01 36.14
N GLY A 69 -9.96 27.09 36.85
CA GLY A 69 -9.44 27.03 38.22
C GLY A 69 -10.41 26.33 39.18
N GLN A 70 -11.70 26.64 39.06
CA GLN A 70 -12.74 26.00 39.87
C GLN A 70 -12.89 24.51 39.52
N ALA A 71 -12.92 24.16 38.24
CA ALA A 71 -12.99 22.77 37.79
C ALA A 71 -11.80 21.93 38.29
N LEU A 72 -10.60 22.51 38.38
CA LEU A 72 -9.44 21.86 38.99
C LEU A 72 -9.64 21.61 40.50
N MET A 73 -10.25 22.55 41.23
CA MET A 73 -10.57 22.38 42.65
C MET A 73 -11.63 21.29 42.86
N ASP A 74 -12.62 21.24 41.98
CA ASP A 74 -13.70 20.25 42.00
C ASP A 74 -13.28 18.88 41.45
N ARG A 75 -12.02 18.76 40.99
CA ARG A 75 -11.45 17.59 40.31
C ARG A 75 -12.20 17.16 39.03
N ASP A 76 -12.95 18.05 38.40
CA ASP A 76 -13.59 17.81 37.10
C ASP A 76 -12.58 18.05 35.97
N TYR A 77 -11.83 17.00 35.63
CA TYR A 77 -10.83 17.09 34.56
C TYR A 77 -11.46 17.40 33.20
N GLY A 78 -12.70 16.95 32.95
CA GLY A 78 -13.39 17.15 31.67
C GLY A 78 -13.69 18.63 31.46
N ALA A 79 -14.26 19.29 32.47
CA ALA A 79 -14.48 20.73 32.48
C ALA A 79 -13.15 21.51 32.46
N ALA A 80 -12.13 21.09 33.20
CA ALA A 80 -10.85 21.79 33.25
C ALA A 80 -10.08 21.75 31.92
N VAL A 81 -10.02 20.57 31.25
CA VAL A 81 -9.39 20.42 29.93
C VAL A 81 -10.22 21.12 28.85
N GLY A 82 -11.55 20.95 28.86
CA GLY A 82 -12.45 21.59 27.93
C GLY A 82 -12.39 23.12 28.03
N GLY A 83 -12.42 23.65 29.25
CA GLY A 83 -12.32 25.08 29.54
C GLY A 83 -11.03 25.70 29.01
N CYS A 84 -9.90 25.00 29.11
CA CYS A 84 -8.63 25.48 28.52
C CYS A 84 -8.72 25.69 27.00
N ASN A 85 -9.41 24.80 26.28
CA ASN A 85 -9.61 24.93 24.83
C ASN A 85 -10.57 26.07 24.49
N VAL A 86 -11.58 26.31 25.35
CA VAL A 86 -12.51 27.43 25.20
C VAL A 86 -11.78 28.77 25.39
N VAL A 87 -10.83 28.86 26.33
CA VAL A 87 -10.01 30.07 26.50
C VAL A 87 -9.19 30.36 25.24
N ASP A 88 -8.55 29.35 24.62
CA ASP A 88 -7.84 29.54 23.34
C ASP A 88 -8.77 30.09 22.25
N LEU A 89 -9.96 29.51 22.13
CA LEU A 89 -10.97 29.94 21.17
C LEU A 89 -11.40 31.40 21.42
N PHE A 90 -11.63 31.78 22.68
CA PHE A 90 -12.08 33.12 23.03
C PHE A 90 -10.97 34.15 22.84
N ALA A 91 -9.71 33.83 23.20
CA ALA A 91 -8.57 34.70 22.95
C ALA A 91 -8.39 34.97 21.44
N GLY A 92 -8.50 33.92 20.61
CA GLY A 92 -8.47 34.03 19.16
C GLY A 92 -9.59 34.92 18.60
N ARG A 93 -10.83 34.78 19.11
CA ARG A 93 -11.96 35.63 18.71
C ARG A 93 -11.85 37.07 19.22
N ALA A 94 -11.20 37.29 20.36
CA ALA A 94 -10.90 38.61 20.88
C ALA A 94 -9.74 39.30 20.12
N GLY A 95 -8.92 38.53 19.42
CA GLY A 95 -7.70 39.04 18.77
C GLY A 95 -6.62 39.41 19.77
N ILE A 96 -6.56 38.69 20.90
CA ILE A 96 -5.56 38.88 21.95
C ILE A 96 -4.67 37.65 22.08
N ASN A 97 -3.50 37.82 22.68
CA ASN A 97 -2.66 36.69 23.05
C ASN A 97 -3.30 35.92 24.20
N VAL A 98 -3.18 34.59 24.15
CA VAL A 98 -3.62 33.71 25.24
C VAL A 98 -2.88 34.08 26.54
N PRO A 99 -3.59 34.27 27.67
CA PRO A 99 -2.96 34.60 28.94
C PRO A 99 -1.92 33.56 29.36
N LYS A 100 -0.76 34.02 29.86
CA LYS A 100 0.36 33.15 30.22
C LYS A 100 -0.01 32.13 31.30
N GLU A 101 -0.87 32.51 32.25
CA GLU A 101 -1.34 31.64 33.33
C GLU A 101 -2.08 30.39 32.85
N LEU A 102 -2.72 30.45 31.67
CA LEU A 102 -3.42 29.31 31.09
C LEU A 102 -2.47 28.13 30.82
N SER A 103 -1.19 28.40 30.51
CA SER A 103 -0.20 27.35 30.30
C SER A 103 -0.01 26.48 31.56
N GLY A 104 0.02 27.11 32.74
CA GLY A 104 0.12 26.42 34.02
C GLY A 104 -1.14 25.64 34.35
N LEU A 105 -2.31 26.26 34.19
CA LEU A 105 -3.60 25.59 34.42
C LEU A 105 -3.79 24.40 33.49
N ARG A 106 -3.43 24.54 32.20
CA ARG A 106 -3.52 23.47 31.21
C ARG A 106 -2.67 22.25 31.59
N LEU A 107 -1.44 22.47 32.04
CA LEU A 107 -0.59 21.39 32.52
C LEU A 107 -1.20 20.72 33.76
N GLN A 108 -1.79 21.47 34.69
CA GLN A 108 -2.50 20.92 35.84
C GLN A 108 -3.74 20.11 35.42
N SER A 109 -4.54 20.60 34.48
CA SER A 109 -5.71 19.89 33.94
C SER A 109 -5.31 18.56 33.30
N TYR A 110 -4.20 18.53 32.55
CA TYR A 110 -3.71 17.28 31.97
C TYR A 110 -3.16 16.31 33.03
N ARG A 111 -2.50 16.81 34.09
CA ARG A 111 -2.07 15.95 35.21
C ARG A 111 -3.27 15.33 35.93
N LEU A 112 -4.26 16.14 36.28
CA LEU A 112 -5.51 15.67 36.89
C LEU A 112 -6.22 14.65 35.98
N ALA A 113 -6.32 14.92 34.68
CA ALA A 113 -6.94 13.99 33.72
C ALA A 113 -6.19 12.64 33.65
N ALA A 114 -4.85 12.65 33.74
CA ALA A 114 -4.07 11.42 33.81
C ALA A 114 -4.32 10.63 35.12
N GLU A 115 -4.43 11.33 36.25
CA GLU A 115 -4.76 10.72 37.55
C GLU A 115 -6.17 10.09 37.57
N GLU A 116 -7.18 10.82 37.11
CA GLU A 116 -8.56 10.32 37.09
C GLU A 116 -8.72 9.17 36.08
N LYS A 117 -8.08 9.25 34.90
CA LYS A 117 -8.07 8.14 33.94
C LYS A 117 -7.37 6.89 34.48
N LEU A 118 -6.36 7.05 35.31
CA LEU A 118 -5.67 5.94 35.96
C LEU A 118 -6.59 5.27 36.99
N LYS A 119 -7.38 6.06 37.73
CA LYS A 119 -8.40 5.54 38.65
C LYS A 119 -9.51 4.80 37.88
N GLU A 120 -10.04 5.40 36.80
CA GLU A 120 -11.01 4.75 35.91
C GLU A 120 -10.47 3.42 35.36
N ALA A 121 -9.19 3.36 34.97
CA ALA A 121 -8.58 2.12 34.48
C ALA A 121 -8.54 1.02 35.56
N LYS A 122 -8.20 1.38 36.81
CA LYS A 122 -8.20 0.45 37.95
C LYS A 122 -9.60 -0.07 38.25
N GLU A 123 -10.59 0.82 38.26
CA GLU A 123 -12.00 0.48 38.49
C GLU A 123 -12.53 -0.44 37.39
N ALA A 124 -12.27 -0.13 36.12
CA ALA A 124 -12.70 -0.94 34.99
C ALA A 124 -12.07 -2.35 35.01
N VAL A 125 -10.78 -2.47 35.34
CA VAL A 125 -10.14 -3.80 35.53
C VAL A 125 -10.81 -4.57 36.68
N ASN A 126 -11.06 -3.93 37.81
CA ASN A 126 -11.72 -4.56 38.96
C ASN A 126 -13.17 -5.02 38.62
N ASN A 127 -13.88 -4.23 37.82
CA ASN A 127 -15.24 -4.53 37.36
C ASN A 127 -15.28 -5.50 36.17
N LYS A 128 -14.13 -5.94 35.67
CA LYS A 128 -13.99 -6.81 34.48
C LYS A 128 -14.47 -6.17 33.17
N GLU A 129 -14.45 -4.84 33.09
CA GLU A 129 -14.83 -4.03 31.94
C GLU A 129 -13.60 -3.73 31.06
N TYR A 130 -13.11 -4.75 30.35
CA TYR A 130 -11.82 -4.66 29.64
C TYR A 130 -11.77 -3.54 28.56
N SER A 131 -12.89 -3.26 27.90
CA SER A 131 -12.96 -2.21 26.86
C SER A 131 -12.76 -0.82 27.48
N ASP A 132 -13.41 -0.57 28.62
CA ASP A 132 -13.27 0.68 29.35
C ASP A 132 -11.88 0.81 29.96
N ALA A 133 -11.31 -0.29 30.45
CA ALA A 133 -9.93 -0.33 30.92
C ALA A 133 -8.93 0.06 29.82
N PHE A 134 -9.11 -0.43 28.58
CA PHE A 134 -8.27 -0.01 27.45
C PHE A 134 -8.42 1.47 27.12
N GLY A 135 -9.66 1.98 27.08
CA GLY A 135 -9.95 3.39 26.84
C GLY A 135 -9.32 4.29 27.91
N ALA A 136 -9.44 3.91 29.17
CA ALA A 136 -8.88 4.62 30.31
C ALA A 136 -7.34 4.61 30.28
N CYS A 137 -6.71 3.45 30.06
CA CYS A 137 -5.25 3.35 29.90
C CYS A 137 -4.71 4.24 28.77
N ALA A 138 -5.39 4.26 27.62
CA ALA A 138 -5.03 5.15 26.51
C ALA A 138 -5.16 6.63 26.91
N GLY A 139 -6.21 6.97 27.67
CA GLY A 139 -6.41 8.29 28.26
C GLY A 139 -5.23 8.71 29.14
N VAL A 140 -4.75 7.83 30.03
CA VAL A 140 -3.56 8.10 30.88
C VAL A 140 -2.35 8.45 30.01
N GLU A 141 -2.06 7.69 28.96
CA GLU A 141 -0.91 7.96 28.09
C GLU A 141 -1.02 9.31 27.37
N ILE A 142 -2.20 9.61 26.81
CA ILE A 142 -2.46 10.86 26.09
C ILE A 142 -2.24 12.06 27.01
N TYR A 143 -2.85 12.04 28.20
CA TYR A 143 -2.78 13.16 29.12
C TYR A 143 -1.40 13.27 29.80
N SER A 144 -0.73 12.16 30.08
CA SER A 144 0.65 12.17 30.61
C SER A 144 1.62 12.82 29.62
N ARG A 145 1.54 12.47 28.32
CA ARG A 145 2.36 13.10 27.27
C ARG A 145 2.06 14.59 27.15
N LYS A 146 0.78 14.98 27.17
CA LYS A 146 0.37 16.41 27.11
C LYS A 146 0.82 17.20 28.34
N ALA A 147 0.85 16.58 29.51
CA ALA A 147 1.35 17.17 30.75
C ALA A 147 2.89 17.16 30.88
N ASN A 148 3.59 16.53 29.93
CA ASN A 148 5.03 16.25 29.98
C ASN A 148 5.44 15.58 31.31
N ILE A 149 4.70 14.54 31.69
CA ILE A 149 5.00 13.67 32.84
C ILE A 149 5.26 12.25 32.36
N GLU A 150 5.99 11.48 33.17
CA GLU A 150 6.22 10.07 32.91
C GLU A 150 4.90 9.28 33.02
N ILE A 151 4.68 8.35 32.10
CA ILE A 151 3.51 7.46 32.14
C ILE A 151 3.71 6.48 33.29
N PRO A 152 2.74 6.34 34.22
CA PRO A 152 2.86 5.40 35.33
C PRO A 152 3.08 3.96 34.83
N LYS A 153 4.11 3.29 35.36
CA LYS A 153 4.46 1.91 34.95
C LYS A 153 3.31 0.93 35.13
N GLU A 154 2.45 1.16 36.12
CA GLU A 154 1.26 0.33 36.36
C GLU A 154 0.23 0.34 35.21
N VAL A 155 0.27 1.32 34.30
CA VAL A 155 -0.62 1.34 33.12
C VAL A 155 -0.39 0.12 32.22
N GLU A 156 0.87 -0.32 32.10
CA GLU A 156 1.19 -1.51 31.32
C GLU A 156 0.59 -2.76 31.97
N GLU A 157 0.65 -2.86 33.30
CA GLU A 157 0.08 -3.97 34.06
C GLU A 157 -1.45 -3.98 33.98
N LEU A 158 -2.10 -2.83 34.13
CA LEU A 158 -3.55 -2.69 33.96
C LEU A 158 -4.00 -3.12 32.55
N ARG A 159 -3.21 -2.79 31.52
CA ARG A 159 -3.47 -3.24 30.15
C ARG A 159 -3.34 -4.75 30.00
N LYS A 160 -2.34 -5.38 30.62
CA LYS A 160 -2.19 -6.85 30.64
C LYS A 160 -3.38 -7.51 31.33
N ASN A 161 -3.80 -6.99 32.48
CA ASN A 161 -4.98 -7.49 33.20
C ASN A 161 -6.26 -7.34 32.36
N ALA A 162 -6.44 -6.23 31.65
CA ALA A 162 -7.56 -6.05 30.73
C ALA A 162 -7.53 -7.08 29.58
N TYR A 163 -6.35 -7.39 29.03
CA TYR A 163 -6.22 -8.48 28.04
C TYR A 163 -6.53 -9.86 28.62
N GLU A 164 -6.13 -10.15 29.86
CA GLU A 164 -6.48 -11.39 30.55
C GLU A 164 -8.00 -11.52 30.72
N ILE A 165 -8.68 -10.47 31.18
CA ILE A 165 -10.14 -10.42 31.31
C ILE A 165 -10.80 -10.66 29.94
N ALA A 166 -10.33 -9.96 28.90
CA ALA A 166 -10.85 -10.09 27.54
C ALA A 166 -10.66 -11.51 26.98
N CYS A 167 -9.53 -12.15 27.30
CA CYS A 167 -9.24 -13.53 26.93
C CYS A 167 -10.31 -14.48 27.48
N TYR A 168 -10.56 -14.45 28.79
CA TYR A 168 -11.54 -15.34 29.42
C TYR A 168 -12.98 -15.07 28.99
N LEU A 169 -13.36 -13.80 28.75
CA LEU A 169 -14.66 -13.47 28.17
C LEU A 169 -14.81 -14.07 26.76
N LYS A 170 -13.77 -13.99 25.93
CA LYS A 170 -13.78 -14.59 24.58
C LYS A 170 -13.77 -16.12 24.60
N ILE A 171 -13.14 -16.76 25.59
CA ILE A 171 -13.26 -18.21 25.80
C ILE A 171 -14.71 -18.60 26.10
N ASN A 172 -15.39 -17.85 26.97
CA ASN A 172 -16.80 -18.12 27.30
C ASN A 172 -17.72 -17.92 26.09
N GLU A 173 -17.54 -16.82 25.35
CA GLU A 173 -18.26 -16.55 24.10
C GLU A 173 -18.03 -17.68 23.07
N ALA A 174 -16.78 -18.09 22.86
CA ALA A 174 -16.44 -19.20 21.98
C ALA A 174 -17.15 -20.49 22.42
N LYS A 175 -17.12 -20.82 23.71
CA LYS A 175 -17.80 -22.00 24.25
C LYS A 175 -19.30 -21.99 23.97
N GLU A 176 -19.97 -20.85 24.15
CA GLU A 176 -21.40 -20.71 23.86
C GLU A 176 -21.74 -20.88 22.38
N LEU A 177 -20.97 -20.23 21.50
CA LEU A 177 -21.16 -20.28 20.05
C LEU A 177 -20.90 -21.70 19.50
N LEU A 178 -19.79 -22.32 19.92
CA LEU A 178 -19.44 -23.68 19.51
C LEU A 178 -20.47 -24.71 19.98
N ASN A 179 -21.10 -24.51 21.14
CA ASN A 179 -22.19 -25.37 21.61
C ASN A 179 -23.46 -25.25 20.76
N LYS A 180 -23.67 -24.11 20.09
CA LYS A 180 -24.75 -23.89 19.14
C LYS A 180 -24.41 -24.34 17.71
N GLY A 181 -23.18 -24.80 17.48
CA GLY A 181 -22.70 -25.13 16.14
C GLY A 181 -22.40 -23.89 15.28
N ASP A 182 -22.16 -22.74 15.90
CA ASP A 182 -21.86 -21.49 15.22
C ASP A 182 -20.36 -21.33 14.95
N ALA A 183 -20.01 -21.06 13.69
CA ALA A 183 -18.64 -20.91 13.23
C ALA A 183 -17.93 -19.67 13.81
N ASP A 184 -18.68 -18.67 14.27
CA ASP A 184 -18.11 -17.48 14.92
C ASP A 184 -17.37 -17.84 16.21
N GLY A 185 -17.70 -18.98 16.82
CA GLY A 185 -16.96 -19.52 17.97
C GLY A 185 -15.48 -19.79 17.67
N TYR A 186 -15.14 -20.16 16.42
CA TYR A 186 -13.75 -20.33 16.00
C TYR A 186 -12.99 -18.99 15.99
N ALA A 187 -13.62 -17.92 15.52
CA ALA A 187 -13.03 -16.58 15.53
C ALA A 187 -12.87 -16.02 16.95
N ALA A 188 -13.87 -16.23 17.82
CA ALA A 188 -13.80 -15.87 19.23
C ALA A 188 -12.63 -16.58 19.94
N LEU A 189 -12.42 -17.87 19.66
CA LEU A 189 -11.33 -18.65 20.24
C LEU A 189 -9.95 -18.15 19.81
N ASN A 190 -9.76 -17.87 18.52
CA ASN A 190 -8.51 -17.28 18.01
C ASN A 190 -8.25 -15.89 18.62
N THR A 191 -9.31 -15.11 18.86
CA THR A 191 -9.21 -13.81 19.53
C THR A 191 -8.76 -13.98 20.99
N ALA A 192 -9.28 -14.98 21.70
CA ALA A 192 -8.83 -15.30 23.05
C ALA A 192 -7.34 -15.66 23.09
N GLU A 193 -6.85 -16.48 22.14
CA GLU A 193 -5.44 -16.84 22.04
C GLU A 193 -4.55 -15.62 21.74
N ALA A 194 -5.03 -14.68 20.91
CA ALA A 194 -4.31 -13.44 20.67
C ALA A 194 -4.25 -12.55 21.93
N TYR A 195 -5.32 -12.51 22.72
CA TYR A 195 -5.35 -11.76 23.98
C TYR A 195 -4.46 -12.36 25.07
N SER A 196 -4.37 -13.69 25.19
CA SER A 196 -3.43 -14.31 26.14
C SER A 196 -1.98 -13.93 25.85
N LYS A 197 -1.59 -13.91 24.57
CA LYS A 197 -0.26 -13.44 24.13
C LYS A 197 -0.02 -11.97 24.50
N LYS A 198 -1.02 -11.10 24.31
CA LYS A 198 -0.92 -9.67 24.67
C LYS A 198 -0.91 -9.42 26.19
N ALA A 199 -1.58 -10.27 26.96
CA ALA A 199 -1.50 -10.29 28.42
C ALA A 199 -0.16 -10.83 28.93
N ASN A 200 0.68 -11.41 28.05
CA ASN A 200 1.90 -12.12 28.41
C ASN A 200 1.65 -13.27 29.40
N MET A 201 0.50 -13.94 29.24
CA MET A 201 0.16 -15.15 30.01
C MET A 201 0.36 -16.40 29.15
N ALA A 202 0.52 -17.55 29.79
CA ALA A 202 0.44 -18.83 29.10
C ALA A 202 -0.97 -18.98 28.48
N VAL A 203 -1.05 -19.63 27.31
CA VAL A 203 -2.33 -19.91 26.65
C VAL A 203 -3.21 -20.73 27.62
N PRO A 204 -4.43 -20.25 27.96
CA PRO A 204 -5.34 -21.00 28.81
C PRO A 204 -5.64 -22.39 28.25
N LYS A 205 -5.67 -23.42 29.12
CA LYS A 205 -5.91 -24.81 28.72
C LYS A 205 -7.28 -24.98 28.07
N GLU A 206 -8.24 -24.18 28.46
CA GLU A 206 -9.59 -24.14 27.90
C GLU A 206 -9.57 -23.82 26.40
N ILE A 207 -8.57 -23.08 25.91
CA ILE A 207 -8.39 -22.85 24.47
C ILE A 207 -8.03 -24.16 23.78
N ASP A 208 -7.02 -24.88 24.29
CA ASP A 208 -6.60 -26.16 23.73
C ASP A 208 -7.73 -27.20 23.76
N GLU A 209 -8.54 -27.21 24.83
CA GLU A 209 -9.70 -28.09 24.96
C GLU A 209 -10.82 -27.76 23.95
N LEU A 210 -11.03 -26.48 23.63
CA LEU A 210 -12.05 -26.04 22.66
C LEU A 210 -11.58 -26.12 21.21
N THR A 211 -10.27 -26.09 20.93
CA THR A 211 -9.71 -26.03 19.57
C THR A 211 -10.21 -27.17 18.65
N PRO A 212 -10.24 -28.45 19.05
CA PRO A 212 -10.76 -29.52 18.18
C PRO A 212 -12.22 -29.29 17.78
N LYS A 213 -13.07 -28.91 18.75
CA LYS A 213 -14.48 -28.60 18.52
C LYS A 213 -14.66 -27.38 17.62
N ALA A 214 -13.82 -26.36 17.80
CA ALA A 214 -13.85 -25.16 16.98
C ALA A 214 -13.52 -25.46 15.52
N HIS A 215 -12.52 -26.32 15.28
CA HIS A 215 -12.20 -26.80 13.96
C HIS A 215 -13.31 -27.69 13.35
N GLU A 216 -13.94 -28.56 14.14
CA GLU A 216 -15.07 -29.38 13.68
C GLU A 216 -16.26 -28.51 13.23
N VAL A 217 -16.70 -27.56 14.08
CA VAL A 217 -17.81 -26.65 13.77
C VAL A 217 -17.51 -25.82 12.52
N PHE A 218 -16.29 -25.27 12.43
CA PHE A 218 -15.87 -24.49 11.25
C PHE A 218 -15.81 -25.34 9.99
N ALA A 219 -15.34 -26.60 10.07
CA ALA A 219 -15.34 -27.52 8.94
C ALA A 219 -16.76 -27.81 8.45
N ASN A 220 -17.71 -28.04 9.36
CA ASN A 220 -19.11 -28.27 9.01
C ASN A 220 -19.76 -27.04 8.36
N TYR A 221 -19.50 -25.84 8.89
CA TYR A 221 -19.95 -24.59 8.28
C TYR A 221 -19.42 -24.43 6.85
N LYS A 222 -18.13 -24.68 6.63
CA LYS A 222 -17.52 -24.63 5.28
C LYS A 222 -18.07 -25.69 4.35
N PHE A 223 -18.35 -26.89 4.85
CA PHE A 223 -18.96 -27.92 4.04
C PHE A 223 -20.38 -27.54 3.58
N ASN A 224 -21.18 -26.94 4.47
CA ASN A 224 -22.52 -26.46 4.11
C ASN A 224 -22.45 -25.30 3.10
N ALA A 225 -21.54 -24.34 3.29
CA ALA A 225 -21.30 -23.27 2.32
C ALA A 225 -20.92 -23.84 0.94
N ALA A 226 -20.07 -24.87 0.89
CA ALA A 226 -19.70 -25.52 -0.37
C ALA A 226 -20.90 -26.14 -1.11
N LYS A 227 -21.90 -26.65 -0.37
CA LYS A 227 -23.15 -27.19 -0.95
C LYS A 227 -24.03 -26.08 -1.51
N GLU A 228 -24.11 -24.95 -0.82
CA GLU A 228 -24.92 -23.79 -1.25
C GLU A 228 -24.39 -23.18 -2.55
N THR A 229 -23.07 -23.11 -2.72
CA THR A 229 -22.43 -22.53 -3.90
C THR A 229 -22.22 -23.54 -5.04
N LEU A 230 -22.60 -24.80 -4.87
CA LEU A 230 -22.23 -25.91 -5.74
C LEU A 230 -22.61 -25.73 -7.21
N GLU A 231 -23.75 -25.07 -7.46
CA GLU A 231 -24.27 -24.81 -8.80
C GLU A 231 -24.04 -23.38 -9.29
N THR A 232 -23.89 -22.42 -8.36
CA THR A 232 -23.85 -20.99 -8.67
C THR A 232 -22.42 -20.45 -8.73
N ASP A 233 -21.54 -20.94 -7.87
CA ASP A 233 -20.11 -20.64 -7.85
C ASP A 233 -19.30 -21.89 -7.47
N PRO A 234 -19.05 -22.80 -8.43
CA PRO A 234 -18.27 -24.00 -8.18
C PRO A 234 -16.82 -23.71 -7.75
N GLY A 235 -16.29 -22.51 -8.06
CA GLY A 235 -14.97 -22.08 -7.61
C GLY A 235 -14.93 -21.92 -6.10
N ASP A 236 -15.90 -21.18 -5.55
CA ASP A 236 -16.04 -21.02 -4.10
C ASP A 236 -16.33 -22.36 -3.40
N SER A 237 -17.14 -23.24 -4.00
CA SER A 237 -17.34 -24.60 -3.49
C SER A 237 -16.03 -25.38 -3.33
N VAL A 238 -15.14 -25.34 -4.33
CA VAL A 238 -13.84 -26.03 -4.26
C VAL A 238 -12.96 -25.48 -3.14
N VAL A 239 -12.98 -24.16 -2.92
CA VAL A 239 -12.25 -23.51 -1.81
C VAL A 239 -12.82 -23.97 -0.46
N ASN A 240 -14.13 -23.91 -0.29
CA ASN A 240 -14.81 -24.30 0.94
C ASN A 240 -14.62 -25.80 1.27
N LEU A 241 -14.59 -26.68 0.25
CA LEU A 241 -14.25 -28.10 0.44
C LEU A 241 -12.79 -28.30 0.89
N SER A 242 -11.86 -27.52 0.33
CA SER A 242 -10.44 -27.58 0.75
C SER A 242 -10.26 -27.14 2.20
N LEU A 243 -11.02 -26.11 2.64
CA LEU A 243 -11.06 -25.69 4.03
C LEU A 243 -11.69 -26.76 4.93
N THR A 244 -12.76 -27.41 4.46
CA THR A 244 -13.37 -28.55 5.17
C THR A 244 -12.34 -29.64 5.44
N GLU A 245 -11.59 -30.11 4.42
CA GLU A 245 -10.55 -31.14 4.60
C GLU A 245 -9.43 -30.72 5.56
N LYS A 246 -9.02 -29.45 5.50
CA LYS A 246 -7.99 -28.93 6.40
C LYS A 246 -8.49 -28.98 7.85
N HIS A 247 -9.70 -28.49 8.10
CA HIS A 247 -10.20 -28.33 9.45
C HIS A 247 -10.70 -29.64 10.08
N THR A 248 -11.23 -30.60 9.30
CA THR A 248 -11.51 -31.94 9.83
C THR A 248 -10.24 -32.67 10.27
N LYS A 249 -9.13 -32.53 9.51
CA LYS A 249 -7.82 -33.05 9.91
C LYS A 249 -7.31 -32.43 11.21
N LEU A 250 -7.43 -31.11 11.36
CA LEU A 250 -7.02 -30.40 12.58
C LEU A 250 -7.89 -30.76 13.80
N ALA A 251 -9.18 -31.03 13.58
CA ALA A 251 -10.09 -31.53 14.61
C ALA A 251 -9.91 -33.03 14.92
N ASN A 252 -9.16 -33.77 14.08
CA ASN A 252 -9.05 -35.23 14.12
C ASN A 252 -10.43 -35.93 14.05
N VAL A 253 -11.31 -35.44 13.18
CA VAL A 253 -12.64 -35.99 12.92
C VAL A 253 -12.75 -36.52 11.50
N PRO A 254 -13.60 -37.53 11.22
CA PRO A 254 -13.84 -37.99 9.86
C PRO A 254 -14.47 -36.88 9.01
N LEU A 255 -14.22 -36.93 7.70
CA LEU A 255 -14.94 -36.10 6.75
C LEU A 255 -16.45 -36.44 6.76
N PRO A 256 -17.33 -35.48 6.42
CA PRO A 256 -18.76 -35.75 6.22
C PRO A 256 -18.98 -36.91 5.24
N ALA A 257 -20.00 -37.73 5.49
CA ALA A 257 -20.22 -38.97 4.73
C ALA A 257 -20.42 -38.74 3.22
N ASP A 258 -21.05 -37.62 2.84
CA ASP A 258 -21.31 -37.22 1.46
C ASP A 258 -20.21 -36.32 0.87
N PHE A 259 -19.10 -36.11 1.59
CA PHE A 259 -18.03 -35.20 1.19
C PHE A 259 -17.46 -35.51 -0.20
N GLU A 260 -17.07 -36.77 -0.47
CA GLU A 260 -16.48 -37.15 -1.76
C GLU A 260 -17.46 -36.96 -2.92
N SER A 261 -18.76 -37.20 -2.69
CA SER A 261 -19.80 -36.96 -3.69
C SER A 261 -19.92 -35.47 -4.03
N VAL A 262 -19.99 -34.61 -3.01
CA VAL A 262 -20.06 -33.14 -3.18
C VAL A 262 -18.78 -32.63 -3.85
N LYS A 263 -17.62 -33.14 -3.44
CA LYS A 263 -16.32 -32.80 -4.03
C LYS A 263 -16.25 -33.12 -5.51
N ASN A 264 -16.55 -34.36 -5.90
CA ASN A 264 -16.55 -34.75 -7.31
C ASN A 264 -17.49 -33.87 -8.13
N LYS A 265 -18.68 -33.55 -7.59
CA LYS A 265 -19.63 -32.65 -8.26
C LYS A 265 -19.11 -31.22 -8.38
N ALA A 266 -18.53 -30.64 -7.32
CA ALA A 266 -17.98 -29.28 -7.34
C ALA A 266 -16.85 -29.12 -8.36
N TYR A 267 -15.91 -30.08 -8.37
CA TYR A 267 -14.81 -30.07 -9.32
C TYR A 267 -15.29 -30.25 -10.77
N ASN A 268 -16.25 -31.15 -11.03
CA ASN A 268 -16.83 -31.32 -12.37
C ASN A 268 -17.58 -30.05 -12.84
N ASN A 269 -18.40 -29.46 -11.98
CA ASN A 269 -19.08 -28.19 -12.26
C ASN A 269 -18.06 -27.08 -12.51
N GLY A 270 -16.98 -27.02 -11.72
CA GLY A 270 -15.89 -26.07 -11.87
C GLY A 270 -15.13 -26.23 -13.18
N ILE A 271 -14.85 -27.47 -13.63
CA ILE A 271 -14.24 -27.75 -14.93
C ILE A 271 -15.14 -27.18 -16.05
N ASN A 272 -16.43 -27.50 -16.02
CA ASN A 272 -17.38 -27.04 -17.04
C ASN A 272 -17.54 -25.51 -17.05
N ALA A 273 -17.62 -24.89 -15.87
CA ALA A 273 -17.69 -23.44 -15.73
C ALA A 273 -16.44 -22.76 -16.31
N LYS A 274 -15.24 -23.29 -16.01
CA LYS A 274 -13.98 -22.72 -16.51
C LYS A 274 -13.75 -22.93 -18.00
N ILE A 275 -14.26 -24.03 -18.56
CA ILE A 275 -14.32 -24.22 -20.02
C ILE A 275 -15.22 -23.15 -20.64
N LYS A 276 -16.41 -22.93 -20.07
CA LYS A 276 -17.34 -21.90 -20.56
C LYS A 276 -16.76 -20.48 -20.47
N ASP A 277 -16.11 -20.14 -19.34
CA ASP A 277 -15.42 -18.84 -19.18
C ASP A 277 -14.39 -18.62 -20.31
N ALA A 278 -13.63 -19.68 -20.65
CA ALA A 278 -12.67 -19.61 -21.74
C ALA A 278 -13.33 -19.50 -23.12
N GLU A 279 -14.42 -20.23 -23.36
CA GLU A 279 -15.19 -20.11 -24.60
C GLU A 279 -15.75 -18.70 -24.78
N ASP A 280 -16.26 -18.09 -23.71
CA ASP A 280 -16.79 -16.73 -23.72
C ASP A 280 -15.68 -15.69 -23.98
N ALA A 281 -14.50 -15.85 -23.39
CA ALA A 281 -13.32 -15.02 -23.70
C ALA A 281 -12.86 -15.17 -25.17
N LEU A 282 -12.89 -16.38 -25.71
CA LEU A 282 -12.50 -16.62 -27.10
C LEU A 282 -13.49 -16.03 -28.11
N LYS A 283 -14.78 -15.88 -27.76
CA LYS A 283 -15.77 -15.17 -28.62
C LYS A 283 -15.39 -13.70 -28.84
N THR A 284 -14.76 -13.06 -27.86
CA THR A 284 -14.27 -11.68 -27.95
C THR A 284 -12.80 -11.59 -28.38
N LYS A 285 -12.19 -12.72 -28.81
CA LYS A 285 -10.77 -12.85 -29.16
C LYS A 285 -9.80 -12.53 -28.01
N ASP A 286 -10.27 -12.57 -26.77
CA ASP A 286 -9.43 -12.42 -25.58
C ASP A 286 -8.73 -13.75 -25.27
N TYR A 287 -7.59 -13.97 -25.91
CA TYR A 287 -6.81 -15.19 -25.70
C TYR A 287 -6.18 -15.25 -24.30
N GLU A 288 -5.79 -14.11 -23.71
CA GLU A 288 -5.17 -14.07 -22.38
C GLU A 288 -6.19 -14.44 -21.30
N GLY A 289 -7.40 -13.89 -21.41
CA GLY A 289 -8.54 -14.23 -20.55
C GLY A 289 -8.96 -15.70 -20.64
N ALA A 290 -8.68 -16.39 -21.76
CA ALA A 290 -8.99 -17.80 -21.92
C ALA A 290 -7.96 -18.75 -21.28
N ILE A 291 -6.67 -18.41 -21.29
CA ILE A 291 -5.60 -19.33 -20.82
C ILE A 291 -5.68 -19.61 -19.31
N GLY A 292 -6.05 -18.61 -18.50
CA GLY A 292 -6.20 -18.74 -17.05
C GLY A 292 -7.25 -19.79 -16.65
N PRO A 293 -8.52 -19.61 -17.05
CA PRO A 293 -9.59 -20.58 -16.80
C PRO A 293 -9.25 -22.00 -17.26
N LEU A 294 -8.66 -22.16 -18.46
CA LEU A 294 -8.28 -23.48 -18.98
C LEU A 294 -7.22 -24.18 -18.11
N SER A 295 -6.28 -23.40 -17.55
CA SER A 295 -5.26 -23.93 -16.64
C SER A 295 -5.89 -24.40 -15.31
N VAL A 296 -6.88 -23.66 -14.80
CA VAL A 296 -7.64 -24.05 -13.60
C VAL A 296 -8.46 -25.32 -13.87
N ALA A 297 -9.18 -25.39 -14.99
CA ALA A 297 -9.96 -26.56 -15.38
C ALA A 297 -9.09 -27.82 -15.45
N ARG A 298 -7.88 -27.71 -16.03
CA ARG A 298 -6.92 -28.81 -16.07
C ARG A 298 -6.49 -29.25 -14.66
N SER A 299 -6.13 -28.30 -13.80
CA SER A 299 -5.74 -28.60 -12.41
C SER A 299 -6.86 -29.30 -11.63
N TYR A 300 -8.12 -28.94 -11.89
CA TYR A 300 -9.28 -29.58 -11.30
C TYR A 300 -9.42 -31.04 -11.75
N ALA A 301 -9.25 -31.33 -13.04
CA ALA A 301 -9.24 -32.70 -13.55
C ALA A 301 -8.10 -33.54 -12.94
N GLU A 302 -6.90 -32.96 -12.85
CA GLU A 302 -5.73 -33.61 -12.23
C GLU A 302 -5.96 -33.92 -10.74
N LYS A 303 -6.58 -33.00 -9.99
CA LYS A 303 -6.93 -33.21 -8.57
C LYS A 303 -7.97 -34.31 -8.38
N LEU A 304 -8.93 -34.42 -9.28
CA LEU A 304 -9.88 -35.53 -9.31
C LEU A 304 -9.28 -36.84 -9.82
N LYS A 305 -8.06 -36.80 -10.37
CA LYS A 305 -7.40 -37.94 -11.03
C LYS A 305 -8.25 -38.51 -12.18
N ILE A 306 -8.96 -37.65 -12.89
CA ILE A 306 -9.70 -38.00 -14.10
C ILE A 306 -8.88 -37.59 -15.33
N GLU A 307 -9.25 -38.15 -16.48
CA GLU A 307 -8.69 -37.72 -17.75
C GLU A 307 -9.04 -36.24 -18.01
N VAL A 308 -8.04 -35.45 -18.39
CA VAL A 308 -8.23 -34.03 -18.73
C VAL A 308 -9.13 -33.96 -19.96
N PRO A 309 -10.29 -33.27 -19.90
CA PRO A 309 -11.18 -33.16 -21.05
C PRO A 309 -10.45 -32.64 -22.29
N SER A 310 -10.56 -33.35 -23.41
CA SER A 310 -9.92 -32.99 -24.68
C SER A 310 -10.25 -31.57 -25.15
N LYS A 311 -11.47 -31.10 -24.82
CA LYS A 311 -11.94 -29.75 -25.09
C LYS A 311 -11.03 -28.67 -24.48
N ILE A 312 -10.40 -28.91 -23.33
CA ILE A 312 -9.48 -27.95 -22.71
C ILE A 312 -8.28 -27.72 -23.63
N GLU A 313 -7.69 -28.79 -24.16
CA GLU A 313 -6.51 -28.67 -25.03
C GLU A 313 -6.87 -28.09 -26.39
N GLU A 314 -8.04 -28.42 -26.93
CA GLU A 314 -8.60 -27.80 -28.14
C GLU A 314 -8.72 -26.26 -27.97
N LEU A 315 -9.33 -25.81 -26.88
CA LEU A 315 -9.51 -24.38 -26.60
C LEU A 315 -8.18 -23.68 -26.32
N ARG A 316 -7.22 -24.35 -25.66
CA ARG A 316 -5.87 -23.79 -25.45
C ARG A 316 -5.16 -23.55 -26.78
N LYS A 317 -5.21 -24.52 -27.70
CA LYS A 317 -4.64 -24.37 -29.04
C LYS A 317 -5.30 -23.23 -29.81
N ASN A 318 -6.64 -23.12 -29.73
CA ASN A 318 -7.37 -22.02 -30.34
C ASN A 318 -6.96 -20.65 -29.76
N ALA A 319 -6.85 -20.54 -28.43
CA ALA A 319 -6.38 -19.32 -27.76
C ALA A 319 -4.99 -18.91 -28.25
N TYR A 320 -4.03 -19.84 -28.30
CA TYR A 320 -2.70 -19.55 -28.84
C TYR A 320 -2.72 -19.16 -30.32
N SER A 321 -3.59 -19.77 -31.13
CA SER A 321 -3.76 -19.39 -32.54
C SER A 321 -4.30 -17.96 -32.69
N ILE A 322 -5.23 -17.53 -31.83
CA ILE A 322 -5.69 -16.13 -31.79
C ILE A 322 -4.54 -15.21 -31.34
N GLY A 323 -3.80 -15.62 -30.30
CA GLY A 323 -2.65 -14.89 -29.78
C GLY A 323 -1.54 -14.68 -30.81
N VAL A 324 -1.29 -15.64 -31.71
CA VAL A 324 -0.35 -15.48 -32.84
C VAL A 324 -0.71 -14.26 -33.67
N ASN A 325 -1.97 -14.14 -34.09
CA ASN A 325 -2.42 -13.03 -34.93
C ASN A 325 -2.36 -11.69 -34.17
N ALA A 326 -2.74 -11.68 -32.90
CA ALA A 326 -2.63 -10.49 -32.05
C ALA A 326 -1.16 -10.03 -31.91
N LYS A 327 -0.25 -10.97 -31.63
CA LYS A 327 1.18 -10.67 -31.46
C LYS A 327 1.86 -10.21 -32.75
N ILE A 328 1.42 -10.69 -33.91
CA ILE A 328 1.86 -10.12 -35.20
C ILE A 328 1.43 -8.65 -35.31
N GLY A 329 0.22 -8.31 -34.87
CA GLY A 329 -0.22 -6.92 -34.76
C GLY A 329 0.68 -6.08 -33.85
N ASP A 330 1.00 -6.59 -32.67
CA ASP A 330 1.92 -5.93 -31.72
C ASP A 330 3.31 -5.71 -32.32
N VAL A 331 3.86 -6.70 -33.04
CA VAL A 331 5.15 -6.59 -33.73
C VAL A 331 5.11 -5.48 -34.80
N LYS A 332 4.06 -5.44 -35.61
CA LYS A 332 3.88 -4.38 -36.62
C LYS A 332 3.81 -3.00 -35.99
N GLN A 333 3.13 -2.87 -34.85
CA GLN A 333 3.05 -1.62 -34.10
C GLN A 333 4.41 -1.23 -33.50
N ALA A 334 5.12 -2.16 -32.88
CA ALA A 334 6.46 -1.91 -32.32
C ALA A 334 7.46 -1.46 -33.40
N LEU A 335 7.38 -2.03 -34.60
CA LEU A 335 8.17 -1.56 -35.76
C LEU A 335 7.82 -0.12 -36.16
N ALA A 336 6.53 0.25 -36.15
CA ALA A 336 6.09 1.62 -36.44
C ALA A 336 6.57 2.62 -35.38
N ASP A 337 6.57 2.20 -34.11
CA ASP A 337 7.02 2.99 -32.95
C ASP A 337 8.55 3.01 -32.79
N LYS A 338 9.28 2.30 -33.66
CA LYS A 338 10.74 2.12 -33.63
C LYS A 338 11.26 1.42 -32.36
N ASP A 339 10.40 0.67 -31.66
CA ASP A 339 10.80 -0.17 -30.53
C ASP A 339 11.30 -1.54 -31.03
N TYR A 340 12.60 -1.62 -31.33
CA TYR A 340 13.21 -2.85 -31.81
C TYR A 340 13.19 -3.97 -30.77
N GLY A 341 13.24 -3.63 -29.47
CA GLY A 341 13.23 -4.61 -28.38
C GLY A 341 11.90 -5.34 -28.32
N ALA A 342 10.80 -4.58 -28.35
CA ALA A 342 9.45 -5.13 -28.41
C ALA A 342 9.20 -5.88 -29.72
N ALA A 343 9.67 -5.38 -30.87
CA ALA A 343 9.48 -6.06 -32.15
C ALA A 343 10.21 -7.42 -32.19
N VAL A 344 11.48 -7.47 -31.80
CA VAL A 344 12.26 -8.74 -31.75
C VAL A 344 11.67 -9.70 -30.71
N GLY A 345 11.32 -9.20 -29.52
CA GLY A 345 10.68 -10.00 -28.47
C GLY A 345 9.35 -10.58 -28.94
N GLY A 346 8.52 -9.75 -29.58
CA GLY A 346 7.23 -10.14 -30.13
C GLY A 346 7.33 -11.27 -31.16
N CYS A 347 8.33 -11.21 -32.06
CA CYS A 347 8.54 -12.31 -33.02
C CYS A 347 8.81 -13.66 -32.34
N ASN A 348 9.60 -13.67 -31.27
CA ASN A 348 9.88 -14.91 -30.53
C ASN A 348 8.62 -15.44 -29.80
N VAL A 349 7.77 -14.53 -29.31
CA VAL A 349 6.48 -14.90 -28.69
C VAL A 349 5.54 -15.52 -29.74
N VAL A 350 5.52 -15.01 -30.97
CA VAL A 350 4.75 -15.60 -32.06
C VAL A 350 5.20 -17.05 -32.34
N ASP A 351 6.51 -17.31 -32.41
CA ASP A 351 7.03 -18.69 -32.59
C ASP A 351 6.55 -19.61 -31.47
N LEU A 352 6.66 -19.15 -30.21
CA LEU A 352 6.21 -19.91 -29.05
C LEU A 352 4.72 -20.21 -29.10
N PHE A 353 3.90 -19.22 -29.47
CA PHE A 353 2.46 -19.38 -29.54
C PHE A 353 2.04 -20.30 -30.69
N ALA A 354 2.67 -20.18 -31.86
CA ALA A 354 2.44 -21.09 -32.98
C ALA A 354 2.76 -22.54 -32.60
N GLY A 355 3.91 -22.77 -31.94
CA GLY A 355 4.28 -24.07 -31.42
C GLY A 355 3.28 -24.64 -30.40
N ARG A 356 2.75 -23.81 -29.51
CA ARG A 356 1.72 -24.22 -28.53
C ARG A 356 0.34 -24.44 -29.17
N ALA A 357 0.02 -23.71 -30.22
CA ALA A 357 -1.19 -23.94 -31.01
C ALA A 357 -1.09 -25.19 -31.89
N GLY A 358 0.12 -25.65 -32.21
CA GLY A 358 0.37 -26.72 -33.17
C GLY A 358 0.08 -26.29 -34.60
N ILE A 359 0.33 -25.01 -34.91
CA ILE A 359 0.19 -24.44 -36.25
C ILE A 359 1.56 -24.03 -36.80
N ASP A 360 1.66 -23.93 -38.12
CA ASP A 360 2.85 -23.37 -38.75
C ASP A 360 3.01 -21.89 -38.42
N VAL A 361 4.25 -21.46 -38.25
CA VAL A 361 4.59 -20.04 -38.04
C VAL A 361 4.16 -19.25 -39.28
N PRO A 362 3.38 -18.15 -39.13
CA PRO A 362 2.95 -17.35 -40.27
C PRO A 362 4.14 -16.86 -41.09
N THR A 363 4.06 -17.01 -42.42
CA THR A 363 5.16 -16.69 -43.33
C THR A 363 5.60 -15.22 -43.24
N GLU A 364 4.65 -14.31 -43.01
CA GLU A 364 4.92 -12.87 -42.83
C GLU A 364 5.83 -12.57 -41.64
N LEU A 365 5.94 -13.46 -40.65
CA LEU A 365 6.80 -13.26 -39.49
C LEU A 365 8.28 -13.21 -39.88
N GLY A 366 8.68 -13.93 -40.94
CA GLY A 366 10.04 -13.89 -41.47
C GLY A 366 10.43 -12.46 -41.86
N ASP A 367 9.59 -11.81 -42.66
CA ASP A 367 9.83 -10.44 -43.13
C ASP A 367 9.79 -9.42 -41.98
N LEU A 368 8.85 -9.57 -41.04
CA LEU A 368 8.77 -8.70 -39.85
C LEU A 368 9.99 -8.85 -38.94
N ARG A 369 10.49 -10.07 -38.77
CA ARG A 369 11.70 -10.36 -37.99
C ARG A 369 12.93 -9.71 -38.64
N MET A 370 13.03 -9.78 -39.96
CA MET A 370 14.09 -9.12 -40.73
C MET A 370 14.03 -7.60 -40.57
N GLN A 371 12.84 -7.01 -40.66
CA GLN A 371 12.65 -5.58 -40.39
C GLN A 371 13.06 -5.19 -38.96
N ALA A 372 12.69 -6.01 -37.97
CA ALA A 372 13.05 -5.77 -36.57
C ALA A 372 14.56 -5.81 -36.34
N TYR A 373 15.28 -6.74 -36.98
CA TYR A 373 16.74 -6.79 -36.90
C TYR A 373 17.40 -5.59 -37.58
N ASN A 374 16.93 -5.18 -38.75
CA ASN A 374 17.46 -3.99 -39.43
C ASN A 374 17.22 -2.70 -38.63
N LEU A 375 16.05 -2.57 -38.01
CA LEU A 375 15.75 -1.49 -37.08
C LEU A 375 16.68 -1.54 -35.86
N ALA A 376 16.90 -2.72 -35.26
CA ALA A 376 17.78 -2.90 -34.13
C ALA A 376 19.24 -2.49 -34.45
N ILE A 377 19.75 -2.83 -35.64
CA ILE A 377 21.07 -2.37 -36.10
C ILE A 377 21.10 -0.84 -36.13
N THR A 378 20.09 -0.22 -36.73
CA THR A 378 20.01 1.24 -36.88
C THR A 378 19.95 1.95 -35.53
N GLU A 379 19.08 1.51 -34.61
CA GLU A 379 18.97 2.12 -33.28
C GLU A 379 20.21 1.86 -32.43
N LYS A 380 20.83 0.67 -32.50
CA LYS A 380 22.11 0.40 -31.82
C LYS A 380 23.22 1.35 -32.30
N LEU A 381 23.30 1.65 -33.58
CA LEU A 381 24.28 2.61 -34.08
C LEU A 381 24.04 4.02 -33.51
N LYS A 382 22.78 4.46 -33.42
CA LYS A 382 22.44 5.75 -32.77
C LYS A 382 22.80 5.78 -31.28
N GLU A 383 22.48 4.71 -30.54
CA GLU A 383 22.87 4.58 -29.13
C GLU A 383 24.39 4.70 -28.98
N GLY A 384 25.16 4.08 -29.86
CA GLY A 384 26.62 4.20 -29.83
C GLY A 384 27.12 5.60 -30.20
N GLU A 385 26.48 6.31 -31.14
CA GLU A 385 26.78 7.72 -31.41
C GLU A 385 26.52 8.60 -30.18
N GLU A 386 25.44 8.34 -29.44
CA GLU A 386 25.15 9.01 -28.17
C GLU A 386 26.17 8.66 -27.09
N GLY A 387 26.62 7.41 -27.01
CA GLY A 387 27.71 6.99 -26.13
C GLY A 387 29.00 7.76 -26.40
N ILE A 388 29.34 7.98 -27.67
CA ILE A 388 30.49 8.83 -28.06
C ILE A 388 30.30 10.27 -27.57
N LYS A 389 29.13 10.87 -27.78
CA LYS A 389 28.83 12.25 -27.34
C LYS A 389 28.96 12.41 -25.82
N HIS A 390 28.56 11.39 -25.06
CA HIS A 390 28.64 11.39 -23.60
C HIS A 390 29.97 10.86 -23.05
N LYS A 391 30.91 10.45 -23.91
CA LYS A 391 32.20 9.85 -23.55
C LYS A 391 32.07 8.55 -22.75
N ASP A 392 30.99 7.80 -22.95
CA ASP A 392 30.77 6.50 -22.33
C ASP A 392 31.23 5.37 -23.27
N TYR A 393 32.46 4.92 -23.10
CA TYR A 393 33.02 3.85 -23.93
C TYR A 393 32.32 2.49 -23.75
N SER A 394 31.68 2.26 -22.59
CA SER A 394 31.01 0.98 -22.31
C SER A 394 29.74 0.88 -23.15
N GLU A 395 28.97 1.98 -23.23
CA GLU A 395 27.81 2.09 -24.09
C GLU A 395 28.20 1.92 -25.57
N VAL A 396 29.26 2.60 -26.03
CA VAL A 396 29.74 2.47 -27.42
C VAL A 396 30.06 1.02 -27.78
N PHE A 397 30.78 0.29 -26.92
CA PHE A 397 31.10 -1.11 -27.17
C PHE A 397 29.86 -2.01 -27.13
N ALA A 398 28.95 -1.80 -26.18
CA ALA A 398 27.71 -2.57 -26.09
C ALA A 398 26.83 -2.36 -27.32
N SER A 399 26.71 -1.12 -27.79
CA SER A 399 25.98 -0.73 -28.99
C SER A 399 26.58 -1.34 -30.26
N CYS A 400 27.90 -1.22 -30.46
CA CYS A 400 28.56 -1.81 -31.63
C CYS A 400 28.44 -3.34 -31.64
N ALA A 401 28.69 -4.01 -30.50
CA ALA A 401 28.52 -5.45 -30.38
C ALA A 401 27.06 -5.88 -30.62
N GLY A 402 26.10 -5.11 -30.10
CA GLY A 402 24.67 -5.32 -30.33
C GLY A 402 24.30 -5.23 -31.81
N ALA A 403 24.75 -4.19 -32.52
CA ALA A 403 24.54 -4.03 -33.95
C ALA A 403 25.08 -5.23 -34.74
N GLU A 404 26.31 -5.68 -34.44
CA GLU A 404 26.91 -6.87 -35.08
C GLU A 404 26.14 -8.18 -34.78
N ILE A 405 25.58 -8.33 -33.57
CA ILE A 405 24.73 -9.47 -33.23
C ILE A 405 23.46 -9.47 -34.08
N TYR A 406 22.78 -8.33 -34.19
CA TYR A 406 21.56 -8.23 -35.00
C TYR A 406 21.85 -8.34 -36.50
N GLY A 407 22.98 -7.82 -36.98
CA GLY A 407 23.46 -8.02 -38.34
C GLY A 407 23.66 -9.48 -38.70
N ARG A 408 24.33 -10.25 -37.84
CA ARG A 408 24.45 -11.71 -38.04
C ARG A 408 23.08 -12.40 -38.12
N LYS A 409 22.12 -12.00 -37.27
CA LYS A 409 20.76 -12.53 -37.32
C LYS A 409 19.99 -12.13 -38.58
N ALA A 410 20.28 -10.96 -39.13
CA ALA A 410 19.75 -10.47 -40.40
C ALA A 410 20.55 -10.96 -41.63
N ASN A 411 21.61 -11.75 -41.47
CA ASN A 411 22.53 -12.07 -42.55
C ASN A 411 23.07 -10.82 -43.29
N VAL A 412 23.29 -9.74 -42.54
CA VAL A 412 23.84 -8.46 -42.99
C VAL A 412 25.25 -8.30 -42.45
N ASP A 413 26.20 -7.99 -43.33
CA ASP A 413 27.55 -7.58 -42.92
C ASP A 413 27.52 -6.12 -42.49
N VAL A 414 27.32 -5.90 -41.18
CA VAL A 414 27.18 -4.56 -40.60
C VAL A 414 28.39 -3.67 -40.89
N LYS A 415 29.60 -4.24 -40.92
CA LYS A 415 30.82 -3.44 -41.17
C LYS A 415 30.91 -2.95 -42.60
N LYS A 416 30.26 -3.65 -43.52
CA LYS A 416 30.18 -3.29 -44.95
C LYS A 416 29.01 -2.36 -45.23
N GLU A 417 27.84 -2.65 -44.68
CA GLU A 417 26.62 -1.88 -44.95
C GLU A 417 26.50 -0.60 -44.10
N PHE A 418 27.10 -0.60 -42.91
CA PHE A 418 27.14 0.53 -41.99
C PHE A 418 28.60 0.83 -41.62
N PRO A 419 29.40 1.41 -42.55
CA PRO A 419 30.83 1.60 -42.35
C PRO A 419 31.17 2.46 -41.13
N ASP A 420 30.22 3.30 -40.69
CA ASP A 420 30.32 4.13 -39.48
C ASP A 420 30.57 3.31 -38.22
N ILE A 421 30.16 2.03 -38.17
CA ILE A 421 30.48 1.17 -37.02
C ILE A 421 31.99 1.00 -36.81
N ASN A 422 32.81 1.04 -37.88
CA ASN A 422 34.25 0.90 -37.77
C ASN A 422 34.88 2.15 -37.14
N SER A 423 34.37 3.34 -37.49
CA SER A 423 34.80 4.58 -36.85
C SER A 423 34.33 4.65 -35.40
N MET A 424 33.12 4.16 -35.10
CA MET A 424 32.60 4.05 -33.74
C MET A 424 33.42 3.10 -32.85
N TRP A 425 33.79 1.91 -33.34
CA TRP A 425 34.70 1.00 -32.63
C TRP A 425 36.02 1.69 -32.28
N THR A 426 36.60 2.38 -33.26
CA THR A 426 37.85 3.13 -33.09
C THR A 426 37.71 4.22 -32.03
N GLU A 427 36.60 4.97 -32.06
CA GLU A 427 36.35 6.04 -31.09
C GLU A 427 36.07 5.49 -29.68
N GLY A 428 35.34 4.39 -29.57
CA GLY A 428 35.16 3.65 -28.31
C GLY A 428 36.49 3.22 -27.71
N TYR A 429 37.43 2.71 -28.52
CA TYR A 429 38.77 2.37 -28.06
C TYR A 429 39.57 3.59 -27.57
N LYS A 430 39.47 4.75 -28.24
CA LYS A 430 40.09 5.99 -27.75
C LYS A 430 39.51 6.43 -26.40
N LEU A 431 38.18 6.41 -26.27
CA LEU A 431 37.50 6.76 -25.02
C LEU A 431 37.91 5.82 -23.88
N ALA A 432 37.95 4.51 -24.14
CA ALA A 432 38.39 3.50 -23.18
C ALA A 432 39.86 3.69 -22.78
N TYR A 433 40.75 4.02 -23.73
CA TYR A 433 42.14 4.37 -23.45
C TYR A 433 42.24 5.53 -22.46
N TYR A 434 41.56 6.66 -22.73
CA TYR A 434 41.62 7.82 -21.84
C TYR A 434 41.00 7.54 -20.46
N ALA A 435 39.91 6.78 -20.41
CA ALA A 435 39.31 6.36 -19.14
C ALA A 435 40.27 5.51 -18.30
N LYS A 436 40.90 4.50 -18.91
CA LYS A 436 41.88 3.63 -18.21
C LYS A 436 43.18 4.34 -17.85
N LEU A 437 43.60 5.31 -18.65
CA LEU A 437 44.75 6.15 -18.31
C LEU A 437 44.46 7.04 -17.09
N ASN A 438 43.26 7.61 -16.98
CA ASN A 438 42.85 8.37 -15.81
C ASN A 438 42.70 7.49 -14.57
N GLU A 439 42.06 6.32 -14.70
CA GLU A 439 41.97 5.32 -13.63
C GLU A 439 43.37 4.90 -13.13
N ALA A 440 44.32 4.67 -14.03
CA ALA A 440 45.70 4.39 -13.65
C ALA A 440 46.32 5.53 -12.84
N LYS A 441 46.14 6.79 -13.26
CA LYS A 441 46.65 7.98 -12.55
C LYS A 441 46.08 8.09 -11.15
N ASP A 442 44.78 7.86 -11.00
CA ASP A 442 44.11 7.90 -9.70
C ASP A 442 44.63 6.79 -8.78
N LEU A 443 44.75 5.55 -9.29
CA LEU A 443 45.29 4.42 -8.52
C LEU A 443 46.76 4.61 -8.13
N MET A 444 47.60 5.18 -9.01
CA MET A 444 48.99 5.51 -8.69
C MET A 444 49.08 6.55 -7.57
N SER A 445 48.20 7.57 -7.59
CA SER A 445 48.17 8.57 -6.51
C SER A 445 47.83 7.97 -5.14
N GLN A 446 47.20 6.79 -5.14
CA GLN A 446 46.81 6.04 -3.94
C GLN A 446 47.81 4.91 -3.59
N ASN A 447 48.91 4.76 -4.36
CA ASN A 447 49.83 3.62 -4.28
C ASN A 447 49.13 2.25 -4.42
N ASP A 448 48.04 2.18 -5.20
CA ASP A 448 47.32 0.94 -5.45
C ASP A 448 47.96 0.15 -6.61
N SER A 449 48.29 -1.12 -6.35
CA SER A 449 48.86 -2.06 -7.32
C SER A 449 48.00 -2.32 -8.57
N GLY A 450 46.70 -1.98 -8.52
CA GLY A 450 45.79 -2.04 -9.66
C GLY A 450 46.16 -1.10 -10.80
N CYS A 451 47.00 -0.08 -10.56
CA CYS A 451 47.43 0.87 -11.58
C CYS A 451 48.10 0.20 -12.79
N TYR A 452 48.89 -0.86 -12.58
CA TYR A 452 49.56 -1.59 -13.65
C TYR A 452 48.57 -2.30 -14.58
N ALA A 453 47.50 -2.87 -14.02
CA ALA A 453 46.44 -3.51 -14.80
C ALA A 453 45.64 -2.49 -15.62
N ALA A 454 45.38 -1.31 -15.06
CA ALA A 454 44.75 -0.19 -15.76
C ALA A 454 45.62 0.32 -16.92
N LEU A 455 46.93 0.49 -16.71
CA LEU A 455 47.89 0.89 -17.77
C LEU A 455 47.94 -0.12 -18.91
N LYS A 456 48.06 -1.43 -18.61
CA LYS A 456 48.02 -2.48 -19.64
C LYS A 456 46.72 -2.49 -20.44
N SER A 457 45.60 -2.22 -19.77
CA SER A 457 44.30 -2.12 -20.44
C SER A 457 44.27 -0.90 -21.37
N ALA A 458 44.83 0.23 -20.94
CA ALA A 458 44.97 1.42 -21.77
C ALA A 458 45.84 1.16 -23.00
N GLU A 459 47.03 0.55 -22.85
CA GLU A 459 47.92 0.16 -23.97
C GLU A 459 47.15 -0.64 -25.03
N LYS A 460 46.44 -1.69 -24.60
CA LYS A 460 45.65 -2.54 -25.49
C LYS A 460 44.55 -1.76 -26.22
N TYR A 461 43.88 -0.82 -25.55
CA TYR A 461 42.87 0.00 -26.21
C TYR A 461 43.48 0.99 -27.20
N ALA A 462 44.64 1.57 -26.91
CA ALA A 462 45.35 2.44 -27.85
C ALA A 462 45.81 1.68 -29.11
N GLU A 463 46.32 0.45 -28.95
CA GLU A 463 46.66 -0.44 -30.06
C GLU A 463 45.44 -0.72 -30.95
N ASN A 464 44.31 -1.10 -30.33
CA ASN A 464 43.07 -1.36 -31.05
C ASN A 464 42.49 -0.11 -31.75
N ALA A 465 42.77 1.09 -31.23
CA ALA A 465 42.40 2.36 -31.85
C ALA A 465 43.37 2.79 -32.97
N GLY A 466 44.48 2.08 -33.20
CA GLY A 466 45.54 2.49 -34.13
C GLY A 466 46.30 3.75 -33.68
N MET A 467 46.32 4.04 -32.37
CA MET A 467 47.04 5.17 -31.81
C MET A 467 48.53 4.85 -31.71
N GLN A 468 49.38 5.78 -32.17
CA GLN A 468 50.78 5.76 -31.79
C GLN A 468 50.88 6.20 -30.33
N LEU A 469 51.14 5.24 -29.44
CA LEU A 469 51.39 5.52 -28.03
C LEU A 469 52.60 6.47 -27.94
N PRO A 470 52.48 7.62 -27.27
CA PRO A 470 53.66 8.40 -26.96
C PRO A 470 54.52 7.58 -25.99
N ASP A 471 55.69 7.13 -26.46
CA ASP A 471 56.69 6.36 -25.71
C ASP A 471 56.95 6.94 -24.29
N MET A 472 56.72 8.24 -24.09
CA MET A 472 57.01 8.91 -22.82
C MET A 472 55.93 8.83 -21.73
N MET A 473 54.64 8.64 -22.03
CA MET A 473 53.61 8.73 -20.96
C MET A 473 53.48 7.45 -20.14
N ILE A 474 53.86 6.29 -20.67
CA ILE A 474 53.74 5.01 -19.96
C ILE A 474 55.04 4.63 -19.27
N ASP A 475 56.19 4.91 -19.90
CA ASP A 475 57.50 4.67 -19.28
C ASP A 475 57.82 5.63 -18.14
N SER A 476 57.09 6.75 -18.03
CA SER A 476 57.14 7.62 -16.84
C SER A 476 56.18 7.21 -15.72
N LEU A 477 55.29 6.24 -15.98
CA LEU A 477 54.28 5.72 -15.04
C LEU A 477 54.52 4.26 -14.60
N LYS A 478 55.34 3.50 -15.34
CA LYS A 478 55.98 2.26 -14.89
C LYS A 478 57.09 2.57 -13.89
#